data_AF-A0A5C7B2I6-F1
#
_entry.id   AF-A0A5C7B2I6-F1
#
_cell.length_a   1.000
_cell.length_b   1.000
_cell.length_c   1.000
_cell.angle_alpha   90.00
_cell.angle_beta   90.00
_cell.angle_gamma   90.00
#
_symmetry.space_group_name_H-M   'P 1'
#
loop_
_entity.id
_entity.type
_entity.pdbx_description
1 polymer ?
#
loop_
_entity_poly.entity_id
_entity_poly.type
_entity_poly.pdbx_seq_one_letter_code
_entity_poly.pdbx_strand_id
1 'polypeptide(L)'
;MNRRIVFVFACFGILLSSCKKPQTSNQELLSIVTKLQTDNDFYYLKTLEPNKEDIKKIVRDSFFIELLNDYSKKIWQNVDLFSKKLMMLENKSDKVAIVASNKMQLVDWRHMTGVPIKYNVLSEFIYDDITVYGLQFIDSEGNLIKERDAFFKVDDKWIFIPEAYKAFIE
;
A
#
# COMPACT_ATOMS: atom_id res chain seq x y z
N MET A 1 -53.21 -2.89 51.11
CA MET A 1 -53.79 -2.78 49.75
C MET A 1 -52.65 -2.48 48.77
N ASN A 2 -52.44 -3.38 47.82
CA ASN A 2 -51.23 -3.55 47.03
C ASN A 2 -50.96 -2.39 46.05
N ARG A 3 -49.73 -1.85 46.05
CA ARG A 3 -49.18 -1.09 44.91
C ARG A 3 -48.00 -1.87 44.33
N ARG A 4 -48.23 -2.46 43.16
CA ARG A 4 -47.19 -3.05 42.31
C ARG A 4 -46.45 -1.91 41.61
N ILE A 5 -45.16 -1.73 41.90
CA ILE A 5 -44.27 -0.90 41.09
C ILE A 5 -43.46 -1.87 40.23
N VAL A 6 -43.83 -1.93 38.95
CA VAL A 6 -43.11 -2.69 37.93
C VAL A 6 -41.84 -1.92 37.60
N PHE A 7 -40.70 -2.42 38.06
CA PHE A 7 -39.39 -1.93 37.63
C PHE A 7 -39.07 -2.53 36.26
N VAL A 8 -39.41 -1.80 35.19
CA VAL A 8 -38.83 -2.03 33.86
C VAL A 8 -37.51 -1.25 33.83
N PHE A 9 -36.43 -1.84 34.31
CA PHE A 9 -35.10 -1.36 33.94
C PHE A 9 -34.88 -1.80 32.49
N ALA A 10 -35.19 -0.88 31.58
CA ALA A 10 -34.82 -0.97 30.20
C ALA A 10 -33.30 -1.20 30.12
N CYS A 11 -32.92 -2.38 29.63
CA CYS A 11 -31.61 -2.60 29.03
C CYS A 11 -31.51 -1.68 27.80
N PHE A 12 -31.25 -0.40 28.04
CA PHE A 12 -30.62 0.47 27.05
C PHE A 12 -29.17 -0.01 26.98
N GLY A 13 -28.99 -1.17 26.33
CA GLY A 13 -27.73 -1.53 25.72
C GLY A 13 -27.44 -0.42 24.75
N ILE A 14 -26.59 0.51 25.19
CA ILE A 14 -25.95 1.46 24.31
C ILE A 14 -25.08 0.59 23.41
N LEU A 15 -25.67 0.15 22.30
CA LEU A 15 -24.96 -0.21 21.09
C LEU A 15 -24.26 1.08 20.66
N LEU A 16 -23.16 1.40 21.35
CA LEU A 16 -22.06 2.17 20.78
C LEU A 16 -21.49 1.28 19.68
N SER A 17 -22.24 1.16 18.58
CA SER A 17 -21.69 0.82 17.28
C SER A 17 -20.67 1.92 17.00
N SER A 18 -19.45 1.68 17.47
CA SER A 18 -18.26 2.40 17.06
C SER A 18 -18.09 2.13 15.58
N CYS A 19 -18.87 2.83 14.76
CA CYS A 19 -18.61 3.02 13.35
C CYS A 19 -17.31 3.80 13.29
N LYS A 20 -16.18 3.10 13.43
CA LYS A 20 -14.90 3.63 12.99
C LYS A 20 -15.10 4.01 11.54
N LYS A 21 -15.01 5.31 11.22
CA LYS A 21 -15.04 5.75 9.83
C LYS A 21 -14.00 4.93 9.06
N PRO A 22 -14.35 4.39 7.87
CA PRO A 22 -13.39 3.67 7.05
C PRO A 22 -12.18 4.58 6.80
N GLN A 23 -10.98 4.06 7.01
CA GLN A 23 -9.76 4.81 6.77
C GLN A 23 -9.59 5.04 5.26
N THR A 24 -9.02 6.18 4.90
CA THR A 24 -8.63 6.42 3.50
C THR A 24 -7.39 5.59 3.16
N SER A 25 -7.17 5.28 1.87
CA SER A 25 -5.97 4.56 1.42
C SER A 25 -4.67 5.19 1.91
N ASN A 26 -4.60 6.54 1.94
CA ASN A 26 -3.43 7.25 2.43
C ASN A 26 -3.20 7.04 3.94
N GLN A 27 -4.27 7.03 4.75
CA GLN A 27 -4.16 6.79 6.20
C GLN A 27 -3.73 5.35 6.51
N GLU A 28 -4.26 4.39 5.76
CA GLU A 28 -3.86 2.99 5.87
C GLU A 28 -2.39 2.81 5.49
N LEU A 29 -1.96 3.40 4.36
CA LEU A 29 -0.59 3.27 3.89
C LEU A 29 0.41 3.96 4.82
N LEU A 30 0.09 5.14 5.39
CA LEU A 30 0.92 5.76 6.45
C LEU A 30 1.04 4.84 7.68
N SER A 31 -0.03 4.14 8.04
CA SER A 31 -0.02 3.19 9.17
C SER A 31 0.86 1.97 8.85
N ILE A 32 0.81 1.48 7.61
CA ILE A 32 1.70 0.41 7.11
C ILE A 32 3.16 0.85 7.18
N VAL A 33 3.49 2.04 6.68
CA VAL A 33 4.85 2.58 6.69
C VAL A 33 5.40 2.71 8.11
N THR A 34 4.56 3.20 9.04
CA THR A 34 4.94 3.32 10.45
C THR A 34 5.32 1.96 11.05
N LYS A 35 4.57 0.90 10.72
CA LYS A 35 4.92 -0.47 11.14
C LYS A 35 6.23 -0.93 10.50
N LEU A 36 6.38 -0.73 9.19
CA LEU A 36 7.58 -1.11 8.44
C LEU A 36 8.85 -0.39 8.92
N GLN A 37 8.74 0.86 9.40
CA GLN A 37 9.86 1.61 9.98
C GLN A 37 10.44 0.95 11.24
N THR A 38 9.63 0.15 11.94
CA THR A 38 10.02 -0.58 13.15
C THR A 38 10.23 -2.08 12.93
N ASP A 39 10.04 -2.56 11.70
CA ASP A 39 10.04 -3.98 11.34
C ASP A 39 11.45 -4.51 11.02
N ASN A 40 12.27 -4.64 12.07
CA ASN A 40 13.70 -4.99 11.94
C ASN A 40 13.99 -6.37 11.35
N ASP A 41 13.02 -7.28 11.35
CA ASP A 41 13.16 -8.67 10.90
C ASP A 41 12.23 -9.00 9.73
N PHE A 42 11.68 -7.97 9.08
CA PHE A 42 10.81 -8.08 7.92
C PHE A 42 9.53 -8.92 8.14
N TYR A 43 9.11 -9.10 9.40
CA TYR A 43 7.92 -9.89 9.73
C TYR A 43 6.67 -9.24 9.16
N TYR A 44 6.52 -7.93 9.35
CA TYR A 44 5.38 -7.19 8.79
C TYR A 44 5.51 -7.02 7.28
N LEU A 45 6.72 -6.76 6.76
CA LEU A 45 6.99 -6.67 5.33
C LEU A 45 6.52 -7.93 4.60
N LYS A 46 6.85 -9.12 5.11
CA LYS A 46 6.41 -10.41 4.53
C LYS A 46 4.88 -10.56 4.45
N THR A 47 4.10 -9.85 5.27
CA THR A 47 2.63 -9.87 5.14
C THR A 47 2.12 -9.14 3.89
N LEU A 48 2.96 -8.31 3.27
CA LEU A 48 2.66 -7.56 2.05
C LEU A 48 3.05 -8.33 0.78
N GLU A 49 3.58 -9.56 0.91
CA GLU A 49 3.87 -10.41 -0.23
C GLU A 49 2.58 -10.70 -1.02
N PRO A 50 2.56 -10.45 -2.34
CA PRO A 50 1.44 -10.82 -3.17
C PRO A 50 1.45 -12.33 -3.44
N ASN A 51 0.26 -12.91 -3.49
CA ASN A 51 0.08 -14.17 -4.19
C ASN A 51 -0.37 -13.92 -5.64
N LYS A 52 -0.46 -14.98 -6.44
CA LYS A 52 -0.88 -14.89 -7.84
C LYS A 52 -2.31 -14.35 -8.01
N GLU A 53 -3.21 -14.61 -7.07
CA GLU A 53 -4.58 -14.08 -7.12
C GLU A 53 -4.63 -12.57 -6.85
N ASP A 54 -3.72 -12.05 -6.02
CA ASP A 54 -3.55 -10.61 -5.83
C ASP A 54 -3.08 -9.94 -7.14
N ILE A 55 -2.14 -10.57 -7.85
CA ILE A 55 -1.60 -10.07 -9.12
C ILE A 55 -2.65 -10.08 -10.24
N LYS A 56 -3.51 -11.10 -10.29
CA LYS A 56 -4.65 -11.16 -11.23
C LYS A 56 -5.62 -9.99 -11.11
N LYS A 57 -5.69 -9.35 -9.94
CA LYS A 57 -6.53 -8.16 -9.72
C LYS A 57 -5.86 -6.88 -10.21
N ILE A 58 -4.54 -6.90 -10.44
CA ILE A 58 -3.76 -5.74 -10.86
C ILE A 58 -3.60 -5.71 -12.38
N VAL A 59 -3.32 -6.87 -12.98
CA VAL A 59 -2.90 -7.01 -14.39
C VAL A 59 -3.94 -7.75 -15.22
N ARG A 60 -4.20 -7.27 -16.44
CA ARG A 60 -5.31 -7.75 -17.29
C ARG A 60 -5.06 -9.08 -17.99
N ASP A 61 -3.87 -9.27 -18.54
CA ASP A 61 -3.56 -10.42 -19.39
C ASP A 61 -2.87 -11.54 -18.61
N SER A 62 -3.26 -12.78 -18.88
CA SER A 62 -2.65 -13.97 -18.29
C SER A 62 -1.13 -14.03 -18.46
N PHE A 63 -0.59 -13.63 -19.63
CA PHE A 63 0.83 -13.59 -19.89
C PHE A 63 1.54 -12.58 -18.98
N PHE A 64 1.00 -11.37 -18.86
CA PHE A 64 1.56 -10.33 -17.98
C PHE A 64 1.40 -10.66 -16.49
N ILE A 65 0.34 -11.39 -16.12
CA ILE A 65 0.17 -11.93 -14.77
C ILE A 65 1.31 -12.89 -14.43
N GLU A 66 1.69 -13.80 -15.33
CA GLU A 66 2.84 -14.70 -15.09
C GLU A 66 4.14 -13.92 -14.96
N LEU A 67 4.40 -12.95 -15.85
CA LEU A 67 5.63 -12.13 -15.80
C LEU A 67 5.78 -11.41 -14.46
N LEU A 68 4.71 -10.71 -14.00
CA LEU A 68 4.75 -9.99 -12.73
C LEU A 68 4.83 -10.95 -11.54
N ASN A 69 4.17 -12.10 -11.61
CA ASN A 69 4.25 -13.14 -10.58
C ASN A 69 5.66 -13.72 -10.44
N ASP A 70 6.31 -14.04 -11.55
CA ASP A 70 7.64 -14.64 -11.55
C ASP A 70 8.70 -13.63 -11.09
N TYR A 71 8.58 -12.38 -11.54
CA TYR A 71 9.37 -11.27 -11.02
C TYR A 71 9.17 -11.13 -9.50
N SER A 72 7.93 -11.05 -9.04
CA SER A 72 7.60 -10.89 -7.62
C SER A 72 8.20 -12.03 -6.79
N LYS A 73 8.00 -13.28 -7.19
CA LYS A 73 8.56 -14.46 -6.49
C LYS A 73 10.09 -14.38 -6.37
N LYS A 74 10.79 -14.01 -7.45
CA LYS A 74 12.26 -13.88 -7.45
C LYS A 74 12.73 -12.81 -6.47
N ILE A 75 12.03 -11.70 -6.38
CA ILE A 75 12.33 -10.62 -5.44
C ILE A 75 12.07 -11.07 -3.99
N TRP A 76 10.91 -11.66 -3.72
CA TRP A 76 10.50 -12.08 -2.38
C TRP A 76 11.31 -13.27 -1.83
N GLN A 77 11.86 -14.14 -2.69
CA GLN A 77 12.85 -15.16 -2.29
C GLN A 77 14.09 -14.57 -1.62
N ASN A 78 14.40 -13.30 -1.90
CA ASN A 78 15.58 -12.61 -1.39
C ASN A 78 15.22 -11.48 -0.41
N VAL A 79 13.99 -11.45 0.13
CA VAL A 79 13.52 -10.37 1.02
C VAL A 79 14.41 -10.20 2.25
N ASP A 80 14.97 -11.29 2.77
CA ASP A 80 15.85 -11.25 3.95
C ASP A 80 17.21 -10.59 3.67
N LEU A 81 17.56 -10.40 2.39
CA LEU A 81 18.74 -9.65 1.95
C LEU A 81 18.48 -8.14 1.81
N PHE A 82 17.23 -7.70 1.99
CA PHE A 82 16.92 -6.28 1.93
C PHE A 82 17.62 -5.54 3.07
N SER A 83 17.92 -4.26 2.84
CA SER A 83 18.45 -3.42 3.91
C SER A 83 17.39 -3.27 5.02
N LYS A 84 17.76 -3.51 6.28
CA LYS A 84 16.88 -3.23 7.43
C LYS A 84 16.43 -1.77 7.51
N LYS A 85 17.17 -0.86 6.84
CA LYS A 85 16.85 0.56 6.73
C LYS A 85 15.96 0.90 5.52
N LEU A 86 15.42 -0.11 4.82
CA LEU A 86 14.66 0.06 3.57
C LEU A 86 13.55 1.10 3.73
N MET A 87 12.81 1.03 4.85
CA MET A 87 11.64 1.86 5.16
C MET A 87 11.89 2.87 6.29
N MET A 88 13.06 2.85 6.93
CA MET A 88 13.41 3.77 8.01
C MET A 88 13.61 5.20 7.50
N LEU A 89 13.22 6.19 8.29
CA LEU A 89 13.66 7.57 8.09
C LEU A 89 15.16 7.69 8.34
N GLU A 90 15.86 8.63 7.68
CA GLU A 90 17.27 8.87 7.95
C GLU A 90 17.45 9.70 9.22
N ASN A 91 16.57 10.68 9.40
CA ASN A 91 16.51 11.56 10.58
C ASN A 91 15.09 11.61 11.15
N LYS A 92 14.98 11.98 12.45
CA LYS A 92 13.69 12.11 13.14
C LYS A 92 12.79 13.22 12.58
N SER A 93 13.38 14.22 11.93
CA SER A 93 12.68 15.35 11.31
C SER A 93 12.15 15.04 9.91
N ASP A 94 12.60 13.94 9.30
CA ASP A 94 12.18 13.54 7.96
C ASP A 94 10.70 13.15 7.95
N LYS A 95 10.08 13.27 6.79
CA LYS A 95 8.67 12.98 6.57
C LYS A 95 8.50 11.95 5.46
N VAL A 96 7.34 11.31 5.45
CA VAL A 96 6.90 10.45 4.35
C VAL A 96 5.71 11.12 3.68
N ALA A 97 5.84 11.38 2.39
CA ALA A 97 4.73 11.76 1.52
C ALA A 97 4.26 10.54 0.73
N ILE A 98 2.95 10.42 0.54
CA ILE A 98 2.36 9.41 -0.33
C ILE A 98 2.10 10.05 -1.68
N VAL A 99 2.62 9.42 -2.72
CA VAL A 99 2.26 9.70 -4.11
C VAL A 99 1.37 8.58 -4.62
N ALA A 100 0.45 8.91 -5.52
CA ALA A 100 -0.47 7.96 -6.10
C ALA A 100 -0.65 8.28 -7.57
N SER A 101 -0.78 7.24 -8.39
CA SER A 101 -0.97 7.38 -9.82
C SER A 101 -1.91 6.31 -10.33
N ASN A 102 -3.06 6.72 -10.85
CA ASN A 102 -3.94 5.84 -11.59
C ASN A 102 -3.42 5.64 -13.02
N LYS A 103 -4.04 4.72 -13.77
CA LYS A 103 -3.64 4.41 -15.14
C LYS A 103 -3.58 5.65 -16.06
N MET A 104 -4.57 6.53 -16.01
CA MET A 104 -4.59 7.73 -16.86
C MET A 104 -3.41 8.65 -16.57
N GLN A 105 -3.06 8.81 -15.29
CA GLN A 105 -1.90 9.59 -14.88
C GLN A 105 -0.60 8.94 -15.37
N LEU A 106 -0.45 7.61 -15.26
CA LEU A 106 0.72 6.89 -15.77
C LEU A 106 0.93 7.04 -17.29
N VAL A 107 -0.15 7.20 -18.07
CA VAL A 107 -0.07 7.48 -19.52
C VAL A 107 0.44 8.90 -19.77
N ASP A 108 -0.08 9.90 -19.05
CA ASP A 108 0.24 11.31 -19.27
C ASP A 108 1.28 11.85 -18.28
N TRP A 109 2.50 11.34 -18.41
CA TRP A 109 3.64 11.67 -17.54
C TRP A 109 4.03 13.15 -17.51
N ARG A 110 3.64 13.94 -18.53
CA ARG A 110 4.07 15.34 -18.72
C ARG A 110 3.52 16.31 -17.68
N HIS A 111 2.54 15.88 -16.89
CA HIS A 111 1.88 16.71 -15.88
C HIS A 111 1.90 16.09 -14.47
N MET A 112 2.77 15.10 -14.22
CA MET A 112 2.70 14.32 -12.98
C MET A 112 3.53 14.88 -11.81
N THR A 113 2.86 15.03 -10.67
CA THR A 113 3.42 14.86 -9.32
C THR A 113 2.98 13.48 -8.82
N GLY A 114 3.73 12.42 -9.13
CA GLY A 114 3.29 11.04 -8.92
C GLY A 114 4.44 10.06 -8.70
N VAL A 115 4.20 8.78 -9.00
CA VAL A 115 5.27 7.76 -9.00
C VAL A 115 6.27 8.02 -10.15
N PRO A 116 7.51 7.51 -10.06
CA PRO A 116 8.56 7.77 -11.05
C PRO A 116 8.17 7.40 -12.48
N ILE A 117 8.73 8.13 -13.47
CA ILE A 117 8.40 7.97 -14.90
C ILE A 117 8.54 6.53 -15.42
N LYS A 118 9.44 5.71 -14.84
CA LYS A 118 9.63 4.30 -15.21
C LYS A 118 8.36 3.45 -15.04
N TYR A 119 7.43 3.90 -14.20
CA TYR A 119 6.14 3.25 -14.00
C TYR A 119 5.12 3.52 -15.11
N ASN A 120 5.42 4.40 -16.08
CA ASN A 120 4.57 4.63 -17.24
C ASN A 120 4.26 3.32 -17.99
N VAL A 121 5.22 2.39 -18.05
CA VAL A 121 5.08 1.09 -18.70
C VAL A 121 3.92 0.28 -18.10
N LEU A 122 3.62 0.44 -16.80
CA LEU A 122 2.52 -0.28 -16.17
C LEU A 122 1.16 0.11 -16.73
N SER A 123 1.01 1.31 -17.31
CA SER A 123 -0.26 1.81 -17.83
C SER A 123 -0.87 0.89 -18.91
N GLU A 124 -0.02 0.18 -19.66
CA GLU A 124 -0.44 -0.75 -20.71
C GLU A 124 -1.03 -2.05 -20.13
N PHE A 125 -0.59 -2.45 -18.93
CA PHE A 125 -0.86 -3.79 -18.39
C PHE A 125 -1.90 -3.82 -17.27
N ILE A 126 -2.06 -2.72 -16.51
CA ILE A 126 -2.94 -2.68 -15.33
C ILE A 126 -4.41 -2.39 -15.65
N TYR A 127 -5.33 -2.85 -14.79
CA TYR A 127 -6.76 -2.44 -14.84
C TYR A 127 -6.95 -0.93 -14.59
N ASP A 128 -8.06 -0.37 -15.07
CA ASP A 128 -8.30 1.10 -15.05
C ASP A 128 -8.52 1.66 -13.64
N ASP A 129 -9.05 0.84 -12.73
CA ASP A 129 -9.32 1.15 -11.32
C ASP A 129 -8.09 0.97 -10.42
N ILE A 130 -7.00 0.42 -10.95
CA ILE A 130 -5.77 0.23 -10.20
C ILE A 130 -5.02 1.54 -10.04
N THR A 131 -4.66 1.81 -8.79
CA THR A 131 -3.80 2.91 -8.40
C THR A 131 -2.47 2.37 -7.92
N VAL A 132 -1.39 2.87 -8.49
CA VAL A 132 -0.03 2.61 -8.02
C VAL A 132 0.30 3.64 -6.96
N TYR A 133 0.62 3.18 -5.75
CA TYR A 133 1.03 4.04 -4.65
C TYR A 133 2.55 3.98 -4.46
N GLY A 134 3.10 5.13 -4.09
CA GLY A 134 4.51 5.28 -3.76
C GLY A 134 4.71 6.13 -2.52
N LEU A 135 5.91 6.02 -1.97
CA LEU A 135 6.37 6.69 -0.76
C LEU A 135 7.58 7.52 -1.11
N GLN A 136 7.51 8.81 -0.82
CA GLN A 136 8.63 9.73 -0.91
C GLN A 136 9.09 10.07 0.51
N PHE A 137 10.35 9.78 0.80
CA PHE A 137 11.01 10.15 2.05
C PHE A 137 11.67 11.50 1.83
N ILE A 138 11.26 12.49 2.61
CA ILE A 138 11.60 13.89 2.40
C ILE A 138 12.29 14.43 3.66
N ASP A 139 13.37 15.17 3.50
CA ASP A 139 14.07 15.81 4.61
C ASP A 139 13.30 17.03 5.18
N SER A 140 13.86 17.69 6.18
CA SER A 140 13.25 18.89 6.79
C SER A 140 13.19 20.11 5.85
N GLU A 141 14.00 20.13 4.79
CA GLU A 141 14.07 21.21 3.81
C GLU A 141 13.11 20.98 2.63
N GLY A 142 12.54 19.78 2.52
CA GLY A 142 11.63 19.41 1.43
C GLY A 142 12.31 18.65 0.29
N ASN A 143 13.57 18.23 0.44
CA ASN A 143 14.28 17.47 -0.59
C ASN A 143 13.94 15.98 -0.51
N LEU A 144 13.82 15.34 -1.67
CA LEU A 144 13.63 13.89 -1.78
C LEU A 144 14.93 13.17 -1.40
N ILE A 145 14.88 12.35 -0.36
CA ILE A 145 15.97 11.49 0.11
C ILE A 145 15.96 10.16 -0.66
N LYS A 146 14.79 9.50 -0.66
CA LYS A 146 14.58 8.20 -1.32
C LYS A 146 13.10 7.96 -1.60
N GLU A 147 12.83 7.01 -2.49
CA GLU A 147 11.49 6.61 -2.88
C GLU A 147 11.25 5.09 -2.78
N ARG A 148 10.02 4.69 -2.52
CA ARG A 148 9.56 3.29 -2.53
C ARG A 148 8.19 3.23 -3.18
N ASP A 149 8.11 2.62 -4.35
CA ASP A 149 6.89 2.60 -5.14
C ASP A 149 6.35 1.18 -5.32
N ALA A 150 5.18 1.09 -5.94
CA ALA A 150 4.45 -0.15 -6.23
C ALA A 150 3.85 -0.83 -4.99
N PHE A 151 3.23 -0.02 -4.14
CA PHE A 151 2.16 -0.50 -3.27
C PHE A 151 0.85 -0.53 -4.04
N PHE A 152 0.08 -1.59 -3.85
CA PHE A 152 -1.25 -1.74 -4.44
C PHE A 152 -2.25 -2.11 -3.35
N LYS A 153 -3.44 -1.54 -3.42
CA LYS A 153 -4.59 -1.98 -2.63
C LYS A 153 -5.47 -2.85 -3.52
N VAL A 154 -5.57 -4.13 -3.19
CA VAL A 154 -6.42 -5.11 -3.87
C VAL A 154 -7.47 -5.59 -2.89
N ASP A 155 -8.73 -5.24 -3.15
CA ASP A 155 -9.82 -5.34 -2.17
C ASP A 155 -9.44 -4.65 -0.83
N ASP A 156 -9.47 -5.39 0.28
CA ASP A 156 -9.08 -4.91 1.61
C ASP A 156 -7.61 -5.22 1.98
N LYS A 157 -6.82 -5.73 1.03
CA LYS A 157 -5.42 -6.12 1.24
C LYS A 157 -4.46 -5.14 0.58
N TRP A 158 -3.42 -4.74 1.31
CA TRP A 158 -2.26 -4.06 0.73
C TRP A 158 -1.20 -5.09 0.36
N ILE A 159 -0.61 -4.92 -0.82
CA ILE A 159 0.55 -5.67 -1.27
C ILE A 159 1.66 -4.73 -1.72
N PHE A 160 2.88 -5.25 -1.76
CA PHE A 160 4.06 -4.53 -2.21
C PHE A 160 4.85 -5.37 -3.22
N ILE A 161 5.07 -4.81 -4.41
CA ILE A 161 5.88 -5.45 -5.46
C ILE A 161 7.03 -4.50 -5.79
N PRO A 162 8.19 -4.62 -5.13
CA PRO A 162 9.30 -3.68 -5.32
C PRO A 162 9.63 -3.51 -6.79
N GLU A 163 9.65 -2.28 -7.29
CA GLU A 163 10.04 -1.98 -8.69
C GLU A 163 9.26 -2.79 -9.75
N ALA A 164 7.95 -2.99 -9.55
CA ALA A 164 7.08 -3.80 -10.42
C ALA A 164 7.21 -3.54 -11.93
N TYR A 165 7.59 -2.32 -12.34
CA TYR A 165 7.84 -1.98 -13.74
C TYR A 165 8.91 -2.85 -14.41
N LYS A 166 9.89 -3.37 -13.66
CA LYS A 166 10.98 -4.20 -14.19
C LYS A 166 10.49 -5.51 -14.78
N ALA A 167 9.35 -6.02 -14.34
CA ALA A 167 8.74 -7.22 -14.93
C ALA A 167 8.38 -7.08 -16.42
N PHE A 168 8.39 -5.84 -16.96
CA PHE A 168 7.92 -5.54 -18.32
C PHE A 168 8.95 -4.82 -19.20
N ILE A 169 10.17 -4.59 -18.70
CA ILE A 169 11.23 -3.86 -19.41
C ILE A 169 12.43 -4.77 -19.72
N GLU A 170 12.54 -5.93 -19.05
CA GLU A 170 13.62 -6.92 -19.27
C GLU A 170 13.36 -7.82 -20.50
#